data_AF-A0A955M464-F1
#
_entry.id   AF-A0A955M464-F1
#
_cell.length_a   1.000
_cell.length_b   1.000
_cell.length_c   1.000
_cell.angle_alpha   90.00
_cell.angle_beta   90.00
_cell.angle_gamma   90.00
#
_symmetry.space_group_name_H-M   'P 1'
#
loop_
_entity.id
_entity.type
_entity.pdbx_description
1 polymer ?
#
loop_
_entity_poly.entity_id
_entity_poly.type
_entity_poly.pdbx_seq_one_letter_code
_entity_poly.pdbx_strand_id
1 'polypeptide(L)'
;YKLLDKNIGKYVWNTHPHRDRIVPIGERELRILAKTFENSDDWETAKLVSIHSRQILSVLEKLSAFPTKVEDVISMTSEGFHETNAQDKNIIKRETGFPDYEKCELIYSGPHFFVGNPLYKTPRTVCSQNSHYDEIDLTRIPEDFLPRTNYKPAEDLLTFKRRIGGLKQIGKDKNGKALYDPWVDYFKCCFSKMLDKSTERTLQPAIASPKVSYTNGVISVIFANEENLIEFQGVTSSVVYDFFVKTIGRGNLYDDTLQNFPVGITEKFKSPIFLRTLLLNCLTRPYAPLWERHWQPDWPQESWSKEDARLKPFTALSGVWTWHTPLRNAFERRQALVEIDVITAMALGLTLEELILIYEVQFPVLQQNEDDTWYDRKGNIVFTCSKGLTGTGVDRKTWEEIRNLNEGETYTHIIDPQRSELYGGMEVVYEAPFERCDRVADYRGAWGWFCQLF
;
A
#
# COMPACT_ATOMS: atom_id res chain seq x y z
N TYR A 1 -19.38 14.53 -3.60
CA TYR A 1 -19.06 13.34 -4.40
C TYR A 1 -19.45 13.57 -5.85
N LYS A 2 -18.84 12.84 -6.79
CA LYS A 2 -19.24 12.86 -8.19
C LYS A 2 -20.26 11.75 -8.45
N LEU A 3 -21.19 11.98 -9.37
CA LEU A 3 -22.14 10.98 -9.85
C LEU A 3 -21.74 10.57 -11.27
N LEU A 4 -21.84 9.28 -11.60
CA LEU A 4 -21.75 8.84 -12.98
C LEU A 4 -22.99 9.37 -13.72
N ASP A 5 -22.79 10.37 -14.56
CA ASP A 5 -23.84 10.82 -15.48
C ASP A 5 -23.95 9.79 -16.61
N LYS A 6 -25.03 9.00 -16.56
CA LYS A 6 -25.29 7.92 -17.51
C LYS A 6 -25.43 8.41 -18.95
N ASN A 7 -25.74 9.69 -19.18
CA ASN A 7 -25.91 10.25 -20.52
C ASN A 7 -24.56 10.55 -21.19
N ILE A 8 -23.56 10.97 -20.42
CA ILE A 8 -22.24 11.34 -20.95
C ILE A 8 -21.14 10.34 -20.57
N GLY A 9 -21.46 9.32 -19.78
CA GLY A 9 -20.51 8.29 -19.33
C GLY A 9 -19.36 8.85 -18.50
N LYS A 10 -19.56 9.97 -17.81
CA LYS A 10 -18.53 10.68 -17.04
C LYS A 10 -19.01 11.02 -15.64
N TYR A 11 -18.08 10.98 -14.69
CA TYR A 11 -18.32 11.45 -13.34
C TYR A 11 -18.41 12.98 -13.28
N VAL A 12 -19.58 13.51 -12.95
CA VAL A 12 -19.84 14.95 -12.77
C VAL A 12 -20.08 15.30 -11.31
N TRP A 13 -19.83 16.55 -10.92
CA TRP A 13 -20.07 17.00 -9.54
C TRP A 13 -21.55 16.91 -9.19
N ASN A 14 -21.88 16.24 -8.08
CA ASN A 14 -23.25 16.25 -7.58
C ASN A 14 -23.59 17.59 -6.91
N THR A 15 -24.33 18.42 -7.63
CA THR A 15 -24.80 19.74 -7.18
C THR A 15 -26.16 19.71 -6.48
N HIS A 16 -26.80 18.54 -6.34
CA HIS A 16 -28.09 18.45 -5.64
C HIS A 16 -27.93 18.74 -4.14
N PRO A 17 -28.86 19.50 -3.54
CA PRO A 17 -28.85 19.79 -2.12
C PRO A 17 -29.10 18.51 -1.31
N HIS A 18 -28.38 18.35 -0.20
CA HIS A 18 -28.57 17.22 0.71
C HIS A 18 -28.34 17.66 2.16
N ARG A 19 -29.25 17.28 3.07
CA ARG A 19 -29.22 17.72 4.48
C ARG A 19 -27.92 17.31 5.20
N ASP A 20 -27.37 16.14 4.87
CA ASP A 20 -26.15 15.63 5.52
C ASP A 20 -24.88 16.41 5.19
N ARG A 21 -24.92 17.30 4.18
CA ARG A 21 -23.83 18.23 3.88
C ARG A 21 -23.76 19.39 4.88
N ILE A 22 -24.79 19.57 5.71
CA ILE A 22 -24.80 20.56 6.78
C ILE A 22 -24.17 19.93 8.03
N VAL A 23 -22.91 20.28 8.27
CA VAL A 23 -22.11 19.79 9.39
C VAL A 23 -22.10 20.86 10.48
N PRO A 24 -22.90 20.73 11.56
CA PRO A 24 -22.80 21.64 12.69
C PRO A 24 -21.48 21.38 13.42
N ILE A 25 -20.72 22.43 13.70
CA ILE A 25 -19.48 22.36 14.47
C ILE A 25 -19.71 23.08 15.80
N GLY A 26 -19.78 22.31 16.88
CA GLY A 26 -19.77 22.81 18.25
C GLY A 26 -18.60 22.22 19.05
N GLU A 27 -18.62 22.42 20.36
CA GLU A 27 -17.58 21.92 21.28
C GLU A 27 -17.34 20.41 21.12
N ARG A 28 -18.42 19.62 21.02
CA ARG A 28 -18.32 18.16 20.87
C ARG A 28 -17.52 17.77 19.63
N GLU A 29 -17.82 18.38 18.49
CA GLU A 29 -17.11 18.10 17.23
C GLU A 29 -15.66 18.57 17.30
N LEU A 30 -15.39 19.73 17.91
CA LEU A 30 -14.02 20.24 18.09
C LEU A 30 -13.18 19.34 19.01
N ARG A 31 -13.79 18.77 20.06
CA ARG A 31 -13.13 17.77 20.92
C ARG A 31 -12.75 16.51 20.15
N ILE A 32 -13.65 16.02 19.27
CA ILE A 32 -13.35 14.89 18.39
C ILE A 32 -12.14 15.23 17.52
N LEU A 33 -12.11 16.41 16.90
CA LEU A 33 -11.00 16.82 16.04
C LEU A 33 -9.67 16.92 16.80
N ALA A 34 -9.66 17.59 17.96
CA ALA A 34 -8.47 17.72 18.80
C ALA A 34 -7.92 16.35 19.21
N LYS A 35 -8.81 15.45 19.65
CA LYS A 35 -8.40 14.13 20.12
C LYS A 35 -7.90 13.23 18.97
N THR A 36 -8.55 13.33 17.81
CA THR A 36 -8.22 12.55 16.61
C THR A 36 -6.85 12.92 16.04
N PHE A 37 -6.59 14.22 15.85
CA PHE A 37 -5.46 14.69 15.05
C PHE A 37 -4.30 15.26 15.85
N GLU A 38 -4.55 15.65 17.09
CA GLU A 38 -3.58 16.33 17.96
C GLU A 38 -3.37 15.59 19.28
N ASN A 39 -4.11 14.50 19.50
CA ASN A 39 -4.18 13.78 20.77
C ASN A 39 -4.41 14.70 21.98
N SER A 40 -5.16 15.79 21.78
CA SER A 40 -5.34 16.86 22.77
C SER A 40 -6.79 16.93 23.25
N ASP A 41 -6.99 17.39 24.48
CA ASP A 41 -8.31 17.72 25.05
C ASP A 41 -8.65 19.23 24.88
N ASP A 42 -7.70 20.03 24.39
CA ASP A 42 -7.86 21.46 24.11
C ASP A 42 -8.60 21.68 22.78
N TRP A 43 -9.92 21.70 22.87
CA TRP A 43 -10.80 21.83 21.72
C TRP A 43 -10.87 23.27 21.17
N GLU A 44 -10.51 24.28 21.96
CA GLU A 44 -10.56 25.68 21.53
C GLU A 44 -9.47 25.99 20.49
N THR A 45 -8.37 25.23 20.50
CA THR A 45 -7.28 25.34 19.53
C THR A 45 -7.33 24.30 18.41
N ALA A 46 -8.36 23.44 18.38
CA ALA A 46 -8.46 22.32 17.46
C ALA A 46 -8.39 22.79 16.00
N LYS A 47 -7.48 22.20 15.21
CA LYS A 47 -7.43 22.47 13.77
C LYS A 47 -8.68 21.92 13.08
N LEU A 48 -9.33 22.79 12.32
CA LEU A 48 -10.42 22.38 11.45
C LEU A 48 -9.88 21.59 10.25
N VAL A 49 -10.50 20.44 9.99
CA VAL A 49 -10.20 19.58 8.84
C VAL A 49 -11.30 19.65 7.80
N SER A 50 -11.01 19.18 6.59
CA SER A 50 -11.98 19.18 5.48
C SER A 50 -13.04 18.11 5.68
N ILE A 51 -14.12 18.46 6.38
CA ILE A 51 -15.29 17.60 6.59
C ILE A 51 -16.43 18.08 5.69
N HIS A 52 -16.99 17.16 4.92
CA HIS A 52 -18.01 17.46 3.92
C HIS A 52 -19.35 16.76 4.17
N SER A 53 -19.45 15.92 5.20
CA SER A 53 -20.68 15.25 5.60
C SER A 53 -20.67 14.88 7.08
N ARG A 54 -21.86 14.69 7.68
CA ARG A 54 -21.99 14.23 9.07
C ARG A 54 -21.45 12.81 9.29
N GLN A 55 -21.57 11.95 8.30
CA GLN A 55 -21.07 10.57 8.37
C GLN A 55 -19.55 10.53 8.51
N ILE A 56 -18.82 11.50 7.94
CA ILE A 56 -17.37 11.61 8.12
C ILE A 56 -17.01 11.88 9.59
N LEU A 57 -17.79 12.70 10.31
CA LEU A 57 -17.56 12.92 11.74
C LEU A 57 -17.71 11.64 12.56
N SER A 58 -18.72 10.82 12.27
CA SER A 58 -18.92 9.51 12.92
C SER A 58 -17.69 8.62 12.76
N VAL A 59 -17.09 8.59 11.55
CA VAL A 59 -15.85 7.85 11.29
C VAL A 59 -14.68 8.41 12.11
N LEU A 60 -14.50 9.73 12.14
CA LEU A 60 -13.42 10.36 12.91
C LEU A 60 -13.58 10.12 14.43
N GLU A 61 -14.81 10.14 14.93
CA GLU A 61 -15.12 9.83 16.33
C GLU A 61 -14.68 8.41 16.71
N LYS A 62 -14.97 7.42 15.85
CA LYS A 62 -14.55 6.03 16.05
C LYS A 62 -13.03 5.87 16.03
N LEU A 63 -12.36 6.52 15.08
CA LEU A 63 -10.89 6.53 15.00
C LEU A 63 -10.27 7.18 16.24
N SER A 64 -10.86 8.27 16.72
CA SER A 64 -10.43 8.98 17.93
C SER A 64 -10.59 8.18 19.22
N ALA A 65 -11.64 7.36 19.28
CA ALA A 65 -11.98 6.54 20.44
C ALA A 65 -11.23 5.21 20.46
N PHE A 66 -10.47 4.89 19.40
CA PHE A 66 -9.69 3.66 19.35
C PHE A 66 -8.62 3.66 20.47
N PRO A 67 -8.49 2.58 21.24
CA PRO A 67 -7.81 2.61 22.54
C PRO A 67 -6.29 2.77 22.46
N THR A 68 -5.67 2.35 21.37
CA THR A 68 -4.21 2.26 21.24
C THR A 68 -3.74 2.83 19.90
N LYS A 69 -2.58 3.48 19.93
CA LYS A 69 -1.93 4.15 18.80
C LYS A 69 -0.47 3.69 18.66
N VAL A 70 0.18 4.09 17.57
CA VAL A 70 1.59 3.75 17.33
C VAL A 70 2.51 4.30 18.43
N GLU A 71 2.17 5.43 19.04
CA GLU A 71 2.91 5.99 20.20
C GLU A 71 2.87 5.10 21.45
N ASP A 72 1.86 4.22 21.57
CA ASP A 72 1.68 3.32 22.71
C ASP A 72 2.51 2.02 22.57
N VAL A 73 3.14 1.80 21.42
CA VAL A 73 3.98 0.63 21.15
C VAL A 73 5.42 1.05 20.84
N ILE A 74 6.37 0.18 21.20
CA ILE A 74 7.80 0.45 20.95
C ILE A 74 8.06 0.46 19.45
N SER A 75 8.21 1.66 18.89
CA SER A 75 8.41 1.92 17.48
C SER A 75 9.46 3.01 17.25
N MET A 76 9.97 3.10 16.02
CA MET A 76 10.85 4.19 15.59
C MET A 76 10.58 4.54 14.13
N THR A 77 10.43 5.83 13.87
CA THR A 77 10.30 6.37 12.52
C THR A 77 11.65 6.86 12.00
N SER A 78 11.88 6.69 10.70
CA SER A 78 13.07 7.21 10.01
C SER A 78 12.73 7.69 8.61
N GLU A 79 13.39 8.76 8.16
CA GLU A 79 13.34 9.27 6.78
C GLU A 79 14.55 8.79 5.95
N GLY A 80 15.37 7.88 6.50
CA GLY A 80 16.53 7.34 5.81
C GLY A 80 17.57 8.42 5.58
N PHE A 81 18.00 8.57 4.32
CA PHE A 81 19.06 9.51 3.95
C PHE A 81 18.49 10.72 3.20
N HIS A 82 18.81 11.93 3.67
CA HIS A 82 18.52 13.14 2.92
C HIS A 82 19.39 13.19 1.66
N GLU A 83 18.78 13.05 0.50
CA GLU A 83 19.45 12.75 -0.78
C GLU A 83 20.62 13.69 -1.09
N THR A 84 20.40 15.00 -1.05
CA THR A 84 21.45 16.02 -1.32
C THR A 84 22.58 15.92 -0.31
N ASN A 85 22.26 16.06 0.98
CA ASN A 85 23.23 16.03 2.08
C ASN A 85 24.04 14.72 2.14
N ALA A 86 23.41 13.58 1.81
CA ALA A 86 24.06 12.27 1.83
C ALA A 86 25.02 12.10 0.65
N GLN A 87 24.72 12.67 -0.52
CA GLN A 87 25.66 12.73 -1.65
C GLN A 87 26.82 13.67 -1.35
N ASP A 88 26.55 14.87 -0.83
CA ASP A 88 27.59 15.85 -0.49
C ASP A 88 28.58 15.30 0.56
N LYS A 89 28.09 14.45 1.47
CA LYS A 89 28.90 13.76 2.49
C LYS A 89 29.50 12.43 2.02
N ASN A 90 29.32 12.06 0.76
CA ASN A 90 29.78 10.79 0.18
C ASN A 90 29.30 9.55 0.96
N ILE A 91 28.09 9.60 1.51
CA ILE A 91 27.41 8.48 2.17
C ILE A 91 26.72 7.60 1.13
N ILE A 92 26.07 8.25 0.15
CA ILE A 92 25.45 7.61 -1.01
C ILE A 92 25.96 8.28 -2.28
N LYS A 93 25.92 7.56 -3.41
CA LYS A 93 26.21 8.09 -4.74
C LYS A 93 25.09 7.72 -5.70
N ARG A 94 24.80 8.58 -6.67
CA ARG A 94 23.86 8.27 -7.75
C ARG A 94 24.54 7.34 -8.75
N GLU A 95 24.08 6.10 -8.80
CA GLU A 95 24.57 5.05 -9.70
C GLU A 95 23.42 4.11 -10.00
N THR A 96 22.85 4.21 -11.20
CA THR A 96 21.69 3.41 -11.59
C THR A 96 22.11 2.00 -11.98
N GLY A 97 21.55 0.99 -11.33
CA GLY A 97 21.87 -0.40 -11.64
C GLY A 97 21.27 -1.39 -10.67
N PHE A 98 21.51 -2.68 -10.92
CA PHE A 98 21.10 -3.73 -9.99
C PHE A 98 21.97 -3.69 -8.71
N PRO A 99 21.35 -3.77 -7.52
CA PRO A 99 22.06 -3.75 -6.26
C PRO A 99 22.52 -5.14 -5.81
N ASP A 100 23.58 -5.17 -5.01
CA ASP A 100 23.94 -6.31 -4.15
C ASP A 100 23.20 -6.20 -2.79
N TYR A 101 22.34 -7.18 -2.49
CA TYR A 101 21.55 -7.23 -1.25
C TYR A 101 22.43 -7.33 -0.01
N GLU A 102 23.50 -8.13 -0.05
CA GLU A 102 24.38 -8.36 1.10
C GLU A 102 25.20 -7.10 1.45
N LYS A 103 25.44 -6.25 0.46
CA LYS A 103 26.11 -4.95 0.62
C LYS A 103 25.15 -3.79 0.94
N CYS A 104 23.87 -4.05 1.18
CA CYS A 104 22.87 -3.00 1.42
C CYS A 104 22.81 -1.96 0.27
N GLU A 105 23.02 -2.38 -0.97
CA GLU A 105 23.07 -1.45 -2.10
C GLU A 105 21.70 -0.95 -2.55
N LEU A 106 20.61 -1.61 -2.13
CA LEU A 106 19.25 -1.24 -2.52
C LEU A 106 18.76 -0.07 -1.66
N ILE A 107 18.72 1.12 -2.28
CA ILE A 107 18.20 2.35 -1.69
C ILE A 107 16.92 2.73 -2.43
N TYR A 108 15.77 2.51 -1.81
CA TYR A 108 14.47 2.86 -2.37
C TYR A 108 14.31 4.37 -2.60
N SER A 109 13.50 4.64 -3.61
CA SER A 109 12.86 5.93 -3.90
C SER A 109 11.37 5.68 -4.07
N GLY A 110 10.53 6.72 -3.98
CA GLY A 110 9.06 6.59 -4.00
C GLY A 110 8.48 5.58 -5.01
N PRO A 111 8.89 5.57 -6.30
CA PRO A 111 8.30 4.67 -7.29
C PRO A 111 8.54 3.15 -7.06
N HIS A 112 9.44 2.75 -6.17
CA HIS A 112 9.78 1.33 -5.97
C HIS A 112 8.64 0.53 -5.35
N PHE A 113 7.73 1.18 -4.63
CA PHE A 113 6.66 0.52 -3.92
C PHE A 113 5.32 1.24 -4.10
N PHE A 114 4.25 0.53 -3.77
CA PHE A 114 2.89 1.02 -3.72
C PHE A 114 2.12 0.25 -2.64
N VAL A 115 0.80 0.45 -2.53
CA VAL A 115 -0.04 -0.19 -1.52
C VAL A 115 0.11 -1.72 -1.54
N GLY A 116 0.66 -2.29 -0.47
CA GLY A 116 0.92 -3.72 -0.33
C GLY A 116 1.89 -4.29 -1.36
N ASN A 117 2.65 -3.45 -2.08
CA ASN A 117 3.55 -3.88 -3.14
C ASN A 117 4.94 -3.27 -2.96
N PRO A 118 5.91 -3.97 -2.34
CA PRO A 118 7.28 -3.47 -2.23
C PRO A 118 8.09 -3.54 -3.53
N LEU A 119 7.54 -4.11 -4.61
CA LEU A 119 8.18 -4.25 -5.92
C LEU A 119 7.24 -3.72 -7.00
N TYR A 120 6.93 -2.42 -6.93
CA TYR A 120 6.02 -1.77 -7.85
C TYR A 120 6.68 -1.40 -9.18
N LYS A 121 7.74 -0.59 -9.13
CA LYS A 121 8.49 -0.18 -10.33
C LYS A 121 9.99 -0.30 -10.14
N THR A 122 10.69 -0.40 -11.25
CA THR A 122 12.15 -0.35 -11.32
C THR A 122 12.62 0.79 -12.23
N PRO A 123 13.65 1.56 -11.85
CA PRO A 123 14.28 2.52 -12.74
C PRO A 123 14.75 1.85 -14.05
N ARG A 124 14.64 2.59 -15.15
CA ARG A 124 15.34 2.28 -16.41
C ARG A 124 16.83 2.53 -16.25
N THR A 125 17.65 1.95 -17.13
CA THR A 125 19.11 2.11 -17.10
C THR A 125 19.52 3.60 -17.13
N VAL A 126 18.76 4.42 -17.87
CA VAL A 126 18.90 5.88 -17.88
C VAL A 126 17.70 6.52 -17.18
N CYS A 127 17.83 6.82 -15.89
CA CYS A 127 16.78 7.42 -15.08
C CYS A 127 17.03 8.90 -14.78
N SER A 128 16.62 9.78 -15.70
CA SER A 128 16.73 11.24 -15.56
C SER A 128 15.38 11.94 -15.29
N GLN A 129 14.27 11.24 -15.51
CA GLN A 129 12.92 11.77 -15.34
C GLN A 129 12.09 10.84 -14.44
N ASN A 130 11.06 11.38 -13.80
CA ASN A 130 10.15 10.62 -12.94
C ASN A 130 9.37 9.53 -13.70
N SER A 131 9.27 9.65 -15.03
CA SER A 131 8.63 8.66 -15.92
C SER A 131 9.56 7.54 -16.37
N HIS A 132 10.86 7.57 -16.06
CA HIS A 132 11.83 6.56 -16.52
C HIS A 132 11.85 5.33 -15.61
N TYR A 133 10.67 4.76 -15.39
CA TYR A 133 10.45 3.57 -14.59
C TYR A 133 9.61 2.58 -15.39
N ASP A 134 9.89 1.30 -15.19
CA ASP A 134 9.07 0.22 -15.73
C ASP A 134 8.29 -0.44 -14.59
N GLU A 135 7.01 -0.73 -14.83
CA GLU A 135 6.21 -1.59 -13.93
C GLU A 135 6.85 -2.98 -13.84
N ILE A 136 6.84 -3.56 -12.65
CA ILE A 136 7.35 -4.91 -12.42
C ILE A 136 6.18 -5.91 -12.54
N ASP A 137 6.30 -6.87 -13.46
CA ASP A 137 5.40 -8.02 -13.53
C ASP A 137 5.80 -9.06 -12.48
N LEU A 138 5.06 -9.08 -11.38
CA LEU A 138 5.29 -9.98 -10.26
C LEU A 138 5.18 -11.46 -10.65
N THR A 139 4.50 -11.81 -11.75
CA THR A 139 4.38 -13.19 -12.24
C THR A 139 5.61 -13.67 -13.01
N ARG A 140 6.55 -12.76 -13.34
CA ARG A 140 7.73 -13.03 -14.15
C ARG A 140 9.05 -12.89 -13.40
N ILE A 141 9.06 -12.13 -12.29
CA ILE A 141 10.29 -11.95 -11.52
C ILE A 141 10.78 -13.25 -10.88
N PRO A 142 12.09 -13.51 -10.83
CA PRO A 142 12.63 -14.63 -10.07
C PRO A 142 12.44 -14.42 -8.56
N GLU A 143 12.61 -15.48 -7.79
CA GLU A 143 12.46 -15.46 -6.33
C GLU A 143 13.45 -14.55 -5.60
N ASP A 144 14.62 -14.28 -6.18
CA ASP A 144 15.70 -13.44 -5.63
C ASP A 144 15.76 -12.06 -6.29
N PHE A 145 14.72 -11.67 -7.03
CA PHE A 145 14.67 -10.40 -7.74
C PHE A 145 14.86 -9.18 -6.82
N LEU A 146 15.68 -8.24 -7.28
CA LEU A 146 15.82 -6.91 -6.71
C LEU A 146 15.60 -5.88 -7.83
N PRO A 147 14.81 -4.82 -7.59
CA PRO A 147 14.66 -3.76 -8.57
C PRO A 147 15.99 -3.01 -8.68
N ARG A 148 16.21 -2.33 -9.81
CA ARG A 148 17.33 -1.39 -9.90
C ARG A 148 17.17 -0.30 -8.86
N THR A 149 18.28 0.25 -8.41
CA THR A 149 18.31 1.44 -7.56
C THR A 149 18.91 2.59 -8.36
N ASN A 150 18.59 3.83 -8.02
CA ASN A 150 19.29 5.02 -8.53
C ASN A 150 20.47 5.43 -7.63
N TYR A 151 20.54 4.90 -6.41
CA TYR A 151 21.55 5.25 -5.42
C TYR A 151 22.15 4.01 -4.79
N LYS A 152 23.45 4.06 -4.51
CA LYS A 152 24.17 3.04 -3.76
C LYS A 152 24.98 3.68 -2.63
N PRO A 153 25.30 2.94 -1.55
CA PRO A 153 26.29 3.38 -0.56
C PRO A 153 27.62 3.78 -1.24
N ALA A 154 28.23 4.85 -0.75
CA ALA A 154 29.54 5.35 -1.20
C ALA A 154 30.63 5.21 -0.12
N GLU A 155 30.30 4.54 0.98
CA GLU A 155 31.18 4.23 2.10
C GLU A 155 31.16 2.73 2.43
N ASP A 156 31.98 2.28 3.39
CA ASP A 156 32.02 0.88 3.78
C ASP A 156 30.71 0.42 4.45
N LEU A 157 30.38 -0.86 4.26
CA LEU A 157 29.13 -1.46 4.72
C LEU A 157 28.91 -1.29 6.24
N LEU A 158 29.96 -1.45 7.05
CA LEU A 158 29.81 -1.39 8.51
C LEU A 158 29.47 0.03 8.96
N THR A 159 30.15 1.02 8.40
CA THR A 159 29.89 2.44 8.65
C THR A 159 28.49 2.81 8.18
N PHE A 160 28.12 2.42 6.96
CA PHE A 160 26.80 2.68 6.38
C PHE A 160 25.68 2.16 7.26
N LYS A 161 25.75 0.88 7.68
CA LYS A 161 24.75 0.26 8.56
C LYS A 161 24.58 0.99 9.90
N ARG A 162 25.67 1.55 10.45
CA ARG A 162 25.68 2.24 11.75
C ARG A 162 25.21 3.70 11.69
N ARG A 163 24.95 4.25 10.50
CA ARG A 163 24.49 5.65 10.35
C ARG A 163 23.15 5.92 11.02
N ILE A 164 22.26 4.92 11.03
CA ILE A 164 20.91 5.02 11.60
C ILE A 164 20.75 3.89 12.62
N GLY A 165 20.59 4.26 13.88
CA GLY A 165 20.30 3.32 14.96
C GLY A 165 18.85 2.85 14.91
N GLY A 166 18.60 1.59 15.31
CA GLY A 166 17.30 0.97 15.44
C GLY A 166 16.79 1.06 16.88
N LEU A 167 16.09 0.01 17.33
CA LEU A 167 15.33 0.03 18.59
C LEU A 167 16.16 -0.44 19.79
N LYS A 168 17.15 -1.32 19.61
CA LYS A 168 17.83 -1.99 20.72
C LYS A 168 19.16 -1.33 21.00
N GLN A 169 19.33 -0.82 22.22
CA GLN A 169 20.64 -0.35 22.66
C GLN A 169 21.58 -1.55 22.85
N ILE A 170 22.66 -1.60 22.06
CA ILE A 170 23.66 -2.68 22.06
C ILE A 170 24.95 -2.33 22.80
N GLY A 171 25.07 -1.09 23.30
CA GLY A 171 26.22 -0.67 24.10
C GLY A 171 26.40 0.83 24.17
N LYS A 172 27.65 1.24 24.38
CA LYS A 172 28.11 2.63 24.34
C LYS A 172 29.40 2.74 23.53
N ASP A 173 29.58 3.86 22.84
CA ASP A 173 30.83 4.16 22.15
C ASP A 173 31.92 4.63 23.14
N LYS A 174 33.11 4.93 22.61
CA LYS A 174 34.27 5.38 23.40
C LYS A 174 34.01 6.70 24.15
N ASN A 175 33.01 7.48 23.74
CA ASN A 175 32.62 8.75 24.35
C ASN A 175 31.39 8.58 25.27
N GLY A 176 30.94 7.34 25.51
CA GLY A 176 29.79 7.05 26.35
C GLY A 176 28.42 7.23 25.67
N LYS A 177 28.38 7.53 24.37
CA LYS A 177 27.13 7.67 23.60
C LYS A 177 26.50 6.31 23.37
N ALA A 178 25.20 6.19 23.59
CA ALA A 178 24.46 4.95 23.34
C ALA A 178 24.60 4.50 21.87
N LEU A 179 24.93 3.22 21.69
CA LEU A 179 24.94 2.54 20.40
C LEU A 179 23.70 1.68 20.28
N TYR A 180 23.07 1.75 19.12
CA TYR A 180 21.88 0.95 18.79
C TYR A 180 22.21 -0.04 17.69
N ASP A 181 21.42 -1.10 17.58
CA ASP A 181 21.48 -2.00 16.45
C ASP A 181 21.13 -1.29 15.13
N PRO A 182 21.53 -1.82 13.96
CA PRO A 182 21.30 -1.12 12.69
C PRO A 182 19.83 -1.08 12.30
N TRP A 183 19.27 0.11 12.07
CA TRP A 183 17.90 0.28 11.55
C TRP A 183 17.69 -0.44 10.21
N VAL A 184 18.74 -0.55 9.39
CA VAL A 184 18.69 -1.21 8.09
C VAL A 184 18.47 -2.73 8.20
N ASP A 185 18.70 -3.35 9.37
CA ASP A 185 18.51 -4.79 9.58
C ASP A 185 17.05 -5.20 9.91
N TYR A 186 16.14 -4.22 10.05
CA TYR A 186 14.74 -4.46 10.36
C TYR A 186 13.87 -4.55 9.10
N PHE A 187 12.83 -5.39 9.14
CA PHE A 187 11.64 -5.19 8.31
C PHE A 187 10.94 -3.90 8.75
N LYS A 188 10.42 -3.13 7.79
CA LYS A 188 9.90 -1.78 8.06
C LYS A 188 8.73 -1.45 7.15
N CYS A 189 7.70 -0.80 7.68
CA CYS A 189 6.57 -0.33 6.89
C CYS A 189 6.92 1.04 6.32
N CYS A 190 7.15 1.12 5.01
CA CYS A 190 7.51 2.35 4.30
C CYS A 190 6.33 2.98 3.58
N PHE A 191 6.38 4.31 3.47
CA PHE A 191 5.37 5.17 2.89
C PHE A 191 6.04 6.22 2.02
N SER A 192 5.33 6.68 0.98
CA SER A 192 5.71 7.91 0.29
C SER A 192 5.63 9.07 1.28
N LYS A 193 6.72 9.84 1.43
CA LYS A 193 6.74 10.99 2.34
C LYS A 193 5.85 12.12 1.81
N MET A 194 5.91 12.40 0.51
CA MET A 194 5.05 13.38 -0.12
C MET A 194 3.66 12.78 -0.37
N LEU A 195 2.63 13.47 0.12
CA LEU A 195 1.24 13.02 0.06
C LEU A 195 0.50 13.77 -1.04
N ASP A 196 0.22 13.07 -2.15
CA ASP A 196 -0.65 13.57 -3.20
C ASP A 196 -2.08 13.06 -2.98
N LYS A 197 -3.01 13.98 -2.71
CA LYS A 197 -4.42 13.67 -2.48
C LYS A 197 -5.22 13.53 -3.78
N SER A 198 -4.63 13.92 -4.90
CA SER A 198 -5.26 13.89 -6.22
C SER A 198 -5.04 12.57 -6.97
N THR A 199 -4.21 11.67 -6.42
CA THR A 199 -3.94 10.34 -6.98
C THR A 199 -4.95 9.29 -6.49
N GLU A 200 -4.82 8.06 -6.99
CA GLU A 200 -5.69 6.96 -6.61
C GLU A 200 -5.55 6.56 -5.13
N ARG A 201 -4.33 6.62 -4.58
CA ARG A 201 -3.98 6.24 -3.20
C ARG A 201 -2.93 7.20 -2.66
N THR A 202 -3.15 7.74 -1.47
CA THR A 202 -2.30 8.78 -0.87
C THR A 202 -1.21 8.19 0.03
N LEU A 203 -1.52 7.15 0.81
CA LEU A 203 -0.61 6.65 1.85
C LEU A 203 0.47 5.68 1.33
N GLN A 204 0.09 4.79 0.40
CA GLN A 204 1.00 3.89 -0.32
C GLN A 204 1.95 3.03 0.57
N PRO A 205 1.44 2.29 1.58
CA PRO A 205 2.30 1.51 2.46
C PRO A 205 2.82 0.22 1.82
N ALA A 206 4.07 -0.16 2.10
CA ALA A 206 4.61 -1.48 1.81
C ALA A 206 5.58 -1.92 2.92
N ILE A 207 5.80 -3.22 3.08
CA ILE A 207 6.89 -3.73 3.93
C ILE A 207 8.17 -3.76 3.08
N ALA A 208 9.19 -3.02 3.47
CA ALA A 208 10.54 -3.19 2.93
C ALA A 208 11.31 -4.25 3.75
N SER A 209 12.07 -5.10 3.06
CA SER A 209 12.92 -6.11 3.68
C SER A 209 14.11 -5.49 4.45
N PRO A 210 14.79 -6.26 5.31
CA PRO A 210 16.11 -5.91 5.80
C PRO A 210 17.08 -5.58 4.66
N LYS A 211 18.19 -4.91 5.00
CA LYS A 211 19.25 -4.47 4.09
C LYS A 211 18.81 -3.44 3.04
N VAL A 212 17.56 -2.95 3.11
CA VAL A 212 17.04 -1.87 2.26
C VAL A 212 17.02 -0.55 3.02
N SER A 213 17.56 0.49 2.41
CA SER A 213 17.47 1.88 2.87
C SER A 213 16.63 2.72 1.91
N TYR A 214 16.47 4.02 2.16
CA TYR A 214 15.76 4.90 1.25
C TYR A 214 16.24 6.34 1.33
N THR A 215 15.91 7.12 0.29
CA THR A 215 16.07 8.57 0.30
C THR A 215 14.90 9.24 1.04
N ASN A 216 15.06 10.51 1.43
CA ASN A 216 14.08 11.30 2.18
C ASN A 216 12.74 11.55 1.47
N GLY A 217 12.53 11.01 0.26
CA GLY A 217 11.21 10.90 -0.35
C GLY A 217 10.34 9.78 0.26
N VAL A 218 10.92 8.97 1.14
CA VAL A 218 10.28 7.84 1.82
C VAL A 218 10.43 8.03 3.33
N ILE A 219 9.40 7.62 4.07
CA ILE A 219 9.42 7.52 5.53
C ILE A 219 9.02 6.10 5.92
N SER A 220 9.59 5.54 6.98
CA SER A 220 9.18 4.22 7.46
C SER A 220 9.15 4.13 8.96
N VAL A 221 8.38 3.16 9.46
CA VAL A 221 8.28 2.79 10.87
C VAL A 221 8.81 1.37 11.06
N ILE A 222 9.68 1.19 12.05
CA ILE A 222 10.07 -0.12 12.58
C ILE A 222 9.38 -0.35 13.93
N PHE A 223 9.04 -1.59 14.22
CA PHE A 223 8.40 -2.00 15.46
C PHE A 223 9.25 -3.04 16.18
N ALA A 224 9.23 -3.02 17.52
CA ALA A 224 9.92 -4.03 18.32
C ALA A 224 9.25 -5.42 18.19
N ASN A 225 7.91 -5.43 18.02
CA ASN A 225 7.11 -6.61 17.71
C ASN A 225 6.74 -6.59 16.23
N GLU A 226 7.10 -7.65 15.50
CA GLU A 226 6.77 -7.79 14.07
C GLU A 226 5.26 -7.97 13.82
N GLU A 227 4.49 -8.45 14.79
CA GLU A 227 3.02 -8.48 14.64
C GLU A 227 2.45 -7.07 14.51
N ASN A 228 2.99 -6.09 15.25
CA ASN A 228 2.59 -4.69 15.10
C ASN A 228 2.96 -4.16 13.71
N LEU A 229 4.09 -4.59 13.14
CA LEU A 229 4.49 -4.23 11.78
C LEU A 229 3.49 -4.78 10.74
N ILE A 230 3.14 -6.06 10.87
CA ILE A 230 2.23 -6.75 9.95
C ILE A 230 0.83 -6.14 10.05
N GLU A 231 0.33 -5.94 11.27
CA GLU A 231 -0.94 -5.28 11.52
C GLU A 231 -0.95 -3.88 10.94
N PHE A 232 0.05 -3.07 11.29
CA PHE A 232 0.16 -1.68 10.84
C PHE A 232 0.20 -1.57 9.33
N GLN A 233 0.97 -2.42 8.64
CA GLN A 233 1.00 -2.42 7.19
C GLN A 233 -0.35 -2.85 6.59
N GLY A 234 -1.00 -3.84 7.18
CA GLY A 234 -2.33 -4.30 6.77
C GLY A 234 -3.37 -3.18 6.86
N VAL A 235 -3.58 -2.62 8.06
CA VAL A 235 -4.60 -1.59 8.28
C VAL A 235 -4.32 -0.31 7.51
N THR A 236 -3.04 0.10 7.38
CA THR A 236 -2.68 1.28 6.58
C THR A 236 -2.86 1.06 5.08
N SER A 237 -2.90 -0.20 4.61
CA SER A 237 -3.21 -0.51 3.22
C SER A 237 -4.69 -0.28 2.87
N SER A 238 -5.54 -0.10 3.88
CA SER A 238 -6.97 0.17 3.68
C SER A 238 -7.26 1.58 3.18
N VAL A 239 -8.39 1.75 2.51
CA VAL A 239 -8.95 3.06 2.18
C VAL A 239 -9.36 3.86 3.42
N VAL A 240 -9.58 3.21 4.57
CA VAL A 240 -9.97 3.88 5.83
C VAL A 240 -8.81 4.71 6.37
N TYR A 241 -7.60 4.15 6.43
CA TYR A 241 -6.40 4.90 6.85
C TYR A 241 -5.93 5.90 5.80
N ASP A 242 -6.06 5.57 4.51
CA ASP A 242 -5.78 6.52 3.43
C ASP A 242 -6.73 7.75 3.52
N PHE A 243 -8.01 7.50 3.82
CA PHE A 243 -9.00 8.54 4.10
C PHE A 243 -8.62 9.39 5.31
N PHE A 244 -8.25 8.74 6.42
CA PHE A 244 -7.78 9.43 7.61
C PHE A 244 -6.68 10.44 7.26
N VAL A 245 -5.66 10.01 6.52
CA VAL A 245 -4.57 10.88 6.07
C VAL A 245 -5.03 12.00 5.14
N LYS A 246 -5.98 11.71 4.23
CA LYS A 246 -6.57 12.74 3.36
C LYS A 246 -7.25 13.85 4.17
N THR A 247 -7.98 13.50 5.23
CA THR A 247 -8.68 14.48 6.08
C THR A 247 -7.74 15.41 6.83
N ILE A 248 -6.55 14.94 7.23
CA ILE A 248 -5.52 15.74 7.92
C ILE A 248 -5.07 16.94 7.06
N GLY A 249 -5.10 16.82 5.73
CA GLY A 249 -4.81 17.95 4.85
C GLY A 249 -3.31 18.27 4.67
N ARG A 250 -2.39 17.52 5.29
CA ARG A 250 -0.93 17.72 5.15
C ARG A 250 -0.42 17.37 3.75
N GLY A 251 0.68 18.00 3.34
CA GLY A 251 1.38 17.72 2.08
C GLY A 251 2.51 16.69 2.23
N ASN A 252 2.97 16.45 3.45
CA ASN A 252 3.98 15.44 3.78
C ASN A 252 3.51 14.62 4.98
N LEU A 253 3.91 13.35 5.00
CA LEU A 253 3.79 12.45 6.13
C LEU A 253 4.98 12.67 7.07
N TYR A 254 4.68 12.76 8.35
CA TYR A 254 5.64 13.03 9.42
C TYR A 254 5.45 12.02 10.55
N ASP A 255 6.48 11.90 11.40
CA ASP A 255 6.44 11.02 12.57
C ASP A 255 5.23 11.28 13.45
N ASP A 256 4.93 12.55 13.80
CA ASP A 256 3.77 12.92 14.63
C ASP A 256 2.43 12.39 14.08
N THR A 257 2.32 12.28 12.75
CA THR A 257 1.13 11.76 12.07
C THR A 257 1.07 10.23 12.18
N LEU A 258 2.21 9.56 11.96
CA LEU A 258 2.34 8.12 12.08
C LEU A 258 2.11 7.65 13.53
N GLN A 259 2.65 8.37 14.51
CA GLN A 259 2.48 8.08 15.94
C GLN A 259 1.01 8.10 16.38
N ASN A 260 0.16 8.88 15.69
CA ASN A 260 -1.26 8.99 15.98
C ASN A 260 -2.14 7.94 15.28
N PHE A 261 -1.56 7.05 14.46
CA PHE A 261 -2.34 6.03 13.78
C PHE A 261 -2.82 4.97 14.78
N PRO A 262 -4.11 4.59 14.75
CA PRO A 262 -4.58 3.49 15.57
C PRO A 262 -3.88 2.17 15.21
N VAL A 263 -3.56 1.37 16.21
CA VAL A 263 -3.00 0.00 16.11
C VAL A 263 -3.42 -0.79 17.33
N GLY A 264 -3.39 -2.12 17.29
CA GLY A 264 -3.91 -3.01 18.34
C GLY A 264 -5.33 -3.48 18.05
N ILE A 265 -5.64 -3.88 16.82
CA ILE A 265 -6.94 -4.48 16.48
C ILE A 265 -7.20 -5.73 17.30
N THR A 266 -8.48 -6.02 17.55
CA THR A 266 -8.88 -7.22 18.29
C THR A 266 -8.38 -8.50 17.61
N GLU A 267 -7.95 -9.48 18.40
CA GLU A 267 -7.36 -10.75 17.93
C GLU A 267 -8.13 -11.44 16.80
N LYS A 268 -9.48 -11.41 16.85
CA LYS A 268 -10.32 -12.03 15.81
C LYS A 268 -10.07 -11.49 14.40
N PHE A 269 -9.62 -10.24 14.27
CA PHE A 269 -9.34 -9.61 12.97
C PHE A 269 -7.89 -9.83 12.51
N LYS A 270 -6.98 -10.22 13.41
CA LYS A 270 -5.54 -10.27 13.12
C LYS A 270 -5.20 -11.34 12.10
N SER A 271 -5.62 -12.58 12.29
CA SER A 271 -5.23 -13.68 11.39
C SER A 271 -5.61 -13.41 9.92
N PRO A 272 -6.86 -12.99 9.60
CA PRO A 272 -7.24 -12.63 8.23
C PRO A 272 -6.43 -11.46 7.65
N ILE A 273 -6.14 -10.42 8.44
CA ILE A 273 -5.31 -9.28 8.00
C ILE A 273 -3.86 -9.72 7.79
N PHE A 274 -3.30 -10.51 8.69
CA PHE A 274 -1.90 -10.93 8.66
C PHE A 274 -1.63 -11.78 7.43
N LEU A 275 -2.49 -12.76 7.16
CA LEU A 275 -2.41 -13.60 5.98
C LEU A 275 -2.36 -12.75 4.70
N ARG A 276 -3.33 -11.86 4.49
CA ARG A 276 -3.43 -11.01 3.29
C ARG A 276 -2.26 -10.04 3.17
N THR A 277 -1.83 -9.46 4.30
CA THR A 277 -0.69 -8.54 4.38
C THR A 277 0.61 -9.22 3.96
N LEU A 278 0.90 -10.40 4.52
CA LEU A 278 2.10 -11.15 4.21
C LEU A 278 2.08 -11.66 2.76
N LEU A 279 0.94 -12.17 2.30
CA LEU A 279 0.75 -12.61 0.92
C LEU A 279 0.95 -11.48 -0.10
N LEU A 280 0.58 -10.24 0.25
CA LEU A 280 0.80 -9.07 -0.61
C LEU A 280 2.27 -8.62 -0.64
N ASN A 281 2.97 -8.67 0.49
CA ASN A 281 4.29 -8.05 0.64
C ASN A 281 5.48 -9.01 0.50
N CYS A 282 5.34 -10.29 0.88
CA CYS A 282 6.43 -11.25 0.89
C CYS A 282 6.76 -11.79 -0.52
N LEU A 283 7.15 -10.90 -1.43
CA LEU A 283 7.25 -11.15 -2.88
C LEU A 283 8.52 -11.90 -3.30
N THR A 284 9.59 -11.82 -2.52
CA THR A 284 10.91 -12.40 -2.85
C THR A 284 11.56 -13.05 -1.62
N ARG A 285 12.61 -13.84 -1.85
CA ARG A 285 13.37 -14.60 -0.86
C ARG A 285 13.83 -13.77 0.36
N PRO A 286 14.21 -12.48 0.23
CA PRO A 286 14.45 -11.61 1.38
C PRO A 286 13.31 -11.53 2.41
N TYR A 287 12.07 -11.82 2.01
CA TYR A 287 10.89 -11.81 2.88
C TYR A 287 10.57 -13.18 3.51
N ALA A 288 11.23 -14.26 3.08
CA ALA A 288 11.00 -15.60 3.62
C ALA A 288 11.06 -15.65 5.16
N PRO A 289 12.02 -14.98 5.84
CA PRO A 289 12.06 -15.00 7.30
C PRO A 289 10.84 -14.37 7.98
N LEU A 290 10.21 -13.36 7.37
CA LEU A 290 9.00 -12.74 7.91
C LEU A 290 7.80 -13.68 7.74
N TRP A 291 7.66 -14.32 6.57
CA TRP A 291 6.62 -15.33 6.34
C TRP A 291 6.75 -16.50 7.32
N GLU A 292 7.93 -17.11 7.41
CA GLU A 292 8.18 -18.34 8.18
C GLU A 292 7.98 -18.13 9.68
N ARG A 293 8.36 -16.96 10.22
CA ARG A 293 8.18 -16.64 11.64
C ARG A 293 6.71 -16.42 12.04
N HIS A 294 5.89 -15.96 11.10
CA HIS A 294 4.49 -15.59 11.35
C HIS A 294 3.49 -16.56 10.74
N TRP A 295 3.96 -17.67 10.18
CA TRP A 295 3.11 -18.73 9.64
C TRP A 295 2.13 -19.26 10.70
N GLN A 296 0.86 -19.38 10.31
CA GLN A 296 -0.17 -20.02 11.13
C GLN A 296 -0.69 -21.30 10.44
N PRO A 297 -0.70 -22.46 11.14
CA PRO A 297 -1.11 -23.74 10.55
C PRO A 297 -2.58 -23.84 10.11
N ASP A 298 -3.43 -22.90 10.52
CA ASP A 298 -4.85 -22.79 10.19
C ASP A 298 -5.12 -21.98 8.92
N TRP A 299 -4.15 -21.21 8.40
CA TRP A 299 -4.31 -20.48 7.13
C TRP A 299 -4.69 -21.33 5.91
N PRO A 300 -4.31 -22.61 5.78
CA PRO A 300 -4.85 -23.47 4.73
C PRO A 300 -6.37 -23.71 4.81
N GLN A 301 -7.00 -23.43 5.95
CA GLN A 301 -8.45 -23.55 6.18
C GLN A 301 -9.19 -22.23 5.92
N GLU A 302 -8.47 -21.11 5.79
CA GLU A 302 -9.05 -19.83 5.40
C GLU A 302 -9.58 -19.88 3.96
N SER A 303 -10.48 -18.96 3.62
CA SER A 303 -11.02 -18.84 2.28
C SER A 303 -11.21 -17.38 1.88
N TRP A 304 -11.22 -17.13 0.57
CA TRP A 304 -11.63 -15.86 0.01
C TRP A 304 -13.11 -15.61 0.32
N SER A 305 -13.47 -14.34 0.47
CA SER A 305 -14.87 -13.93 0.61
C SER A 305 -15.69 -14.03 -0.69
N LYS A 306 -15.03 -14.41 -1.78
CA LYS A 306 -15.57 -14.50 -3.13
C LYS A 306 -15.12 -15.80 -3.77
N GLU A 307 -16.06 -16.50 -4.40
CA GLU A 307 -15.75 -17.63 -5.28
C GLU A 307 -15.43 -17.11 -6.68
N ASP A 308 -14.18 -17.28 -7.13
CA ASP A 308 -13.72 -16.88 -8.45
C ASP A 308 -12.54 -17.75 -8.88
N ALA A 309 -12.57 -18.26 -10.11
CA ALA A 309 -11.54 -19.17 -10.62
C ALA A 309 -10.13 -18.53 -10.71
N ARG A 310 -10.05 -17.20 -10.71
CA ARG A 310 -8.78 -16.44 -10.71
C ARG A 310 -8.12 -16.39 -9.34
N LEU A 311 -8.84 -16.74 -8.27
CA LEU A 311 -8.33 -16.71 -6.91
C LEU A 311 -7.78 -18.08 -6.52
N LYS A 312 -6.48 -18.16 -6.26
CA LYS A 312 -5.88 -19.42 -5.78
C LYS A 312 -6.37 -19.73 -4.37
N PRO A 313 -6.72 -20.99 -4.08
CA PRO A 313 -7.11 -21.38 -2.72
C PRO A 313 -5.91 -21.31 -1.78
N PHE A 314 -6.18 -21.00 -0.51
CA PHE A 314 -5.16 -20.99 0.54
C PHE A 314 -4.71 -22.38 0.98
N THR A 315 -5.42 -23.43 0.57
CA THR A 315 -5.11 -24.84 0.88
C THR A 315 -3.71 -25.29 0.45
N ALA A 316 -3.10 -24.59 -0.52
CA ALA A 316 -1.74 -24.87 -1.00
C ALA A 316 -0.64 -24.15 -0.20
N LEU A 317 -0.99 -23.29 0.76
CA LEU A 317 -0.03 -22.56 1.57
C LEU A 317 0.70 -23.46 2.56
N SER A 318 1.95 -23.12 2.86
CA SER A 318 2.78 -23.84 3.82
C SER A 318 3.66 -22.86 4.61
N GLY A 319 4.19 -23.32 5.74
CA GLY A 319 5.10 -22.51 6.55
C GLY A 319 6.44 -22.20 5.89
N VAL A 320 6.81 -22.87 4.80
CA VAL A 320 8.03 -22.57 4.04
C VAL A 320 7.68 -21.62 2.90
N TRP A 321 8.40 -20.50 2.83
CA TRP A 321 8.21 -19.55 1.73
C TRP A 321 8.73 -20.14 0.41
N THR A 322 7.92 -20.05 -0.64
CA THR A 322 8.28 -20.41 -2.01
C THR A 322 7.84 -19.32 -2.98
N TRP A 323 8.32 -19.38 -4.23
CA TRP A 323 7.89 -18.45 -5.27
C TRP A 323 6.37 -18.38 -5.45
N HIS A 324 5.66 -19.49 -5.22
CA HIS A 324 4.19 -19.60 -5.33
C HIS A 324 3.43 -19.10 -4.10
N THR A 325 4.11 -18.77 -3.00
CA THR A 325 3.48 -18.32 -1.75
C THR A 325 2.75 -16.98 -1.90
N PRO A 326 3.39 -15.88 -2.35
CA PRO A 326 2.73 -14.58 -2.41
C PRO A 326 1.73 -14.44 -3.56
N LEU A 327 0.82 -13.46 -3.42
CA LEU A 327 -0.12 -13.08 -4.47
C LEU A 327 0.60 -12.24 -5.52
N ARG A 328 0.79 -12.80 -6.71
CA ARG A 328 1.48 -12.15 -7.83
C ARG A 328 0.52 -11.59 -8.87
N ASN A 329 -0.65 -12.21 -9.01
CA ASN A 329 -1.63 -11.83 -9.99
C ASN A 329 -2.38 -10.54 -9.58
N ALA A 330 -2.72 -9.70 -10.55
CA ALA A 330 -3.35 -8.41 -10.27
C ALA A 330 -4.76 -8.55 -9.66
N PHE A 331 -5.55 -9.52 -10.10
CA PHE A 331 -6.89 -9.78 -9.57
C PHE A 331 -6.83 -10.27 -8.11
N GLU A 332 -5.97 -11.26 -7.84
CA GLU A 332 -5.75 -11.79 -6.48
C GLU A 332 -5.35 -10.69 -5.50
N ARG A 333 -4.40 -9.84 -5.89
CA ARG A 333 -3.91 -8.72 -5.08
C ARG A 333 -5.01 -7.67 -4.85
N ARG A 334 -5.81 -7.37 -5.87
CA ARG A 334 -6.94 -6.44 -5.77
C ARG A 334 -8.00 -6.97 -4.81
N GLN A 335 -8.34 -8.26 -4.87
CA GLN A 335 -9.28 -8.89 -3.93
C GLN A 335 -8.75 -8.85 -2.48
N ALA A 336 -7.47 -9.13 -2.26
CA ALA A 336 -6.87 -9.04 -0.92
C ALA A 336 -6.98 -7.62 -0.33
N LEU A 337 -6.78 -6.58 -1.15
CA LEU A 337 -6.94 -5.19 -0.71
C LEU A 337 -8.40 -4.84 -0.39
N VAL A 338 -9.37 -5.36 -1.15
CA VAL A 338 -10.81 -5.21 -0.86
C VAL A 338 -11.17 -5.85 0.48
N GLU A 339 -10.65 -7.04 0.75
CA GLU A 339 -10.89 -7.73 2.02
C GLU A 339 -10.21 -7.01 3.20
N ILE A 340 -8.99 -6.49 3.01
CA ILE A 340 -8.32 -5.64 4.00
C ILE A 340 -9.15 -4.39 4.32
N ASP A 341 -9.76 -3.73 3.33
CA ASP A 341 -10.63 -2.57 3.58
C ASP A 341 -11.80 -2.93 4.50
N VAL A 342 -12.47 -4.06 4.24
CA VAL A 342 -13.61 -4.54 5.02
C VAL A 342 -13.19 -4.94 6.43
N ILE A 343 -12.15 -5.76 6.58
CA ILE A 343 -11.69 -6.22 7.89
C ILE A 343 -11.22 -5.02 8.73
N THR A 344 -10.52 -4.06 8.11
CA THR A 344 -10.06 -2.85 8.79
C THR A 344 -11.24 -1.98 9.24
N ALA A 345 -12.25 -1.80 8.38
CA ALA A 345 -13.46 -1.07 8.75
C ALA A 345 -14.19 -1.73 9.93
N MET A 346 -14.36 -3.06 9.91
CA MET A 346 -14.95 -3.80 11.03
C MET A 346 -14.12 -3.68 12.31
N ALA A 347 -12.80 -3.81 12.21
CA ALA A 347 -11.88 -3.71 13.34
C ALA A 347 -11.92 -2.34 14.02
N LEU A 348 -12.18 -1.27 13.25
CA LEU A 348 -12.34 0.10 13.73
C LEU A 348 -13.80 0.46 14.11
N GLY A 349 -14.73 -0.51 14.04
CA GLY A 349 -16.14 -0.29 14.40
C GLY A 349 -16.93 0.54 13.39
N LEU A 350 -16.46 0.69 12.15
CA LEU A 350 -17.22 1.31 11.08
C LEU A 350 -18.37 0.39 10.63
N THR A 351 -19.36 0.99 9.98
CA THR A 351 -20.43 0.29 9.26
C THR A 351 -20.04 0.11 7.79
N LEU A 352 -20.71 -0.82 7.10
CA LEU A 352 -20.52 -1.01 5.66
C LEU A 352 -20.82 0.27 4.87
N GLU A 353 -21.88 0.98 5.26
CA GLU A 353 -22.30 2.23 4.62
C GLU A 353 -21.25 3.33 4.80
N GLU A 354 -20.58 3.39 5.96
CA GLU A 354 -19.47 4.32 6.17
C GLU A 354 -18.27 3.96 5.28
N LEU A 355 -17.91 2.68 5.15
CA LEU A 355 -16.83 2.24 4.26
C LEU A 355 -17.13 2.58 2.79
N ILE A 356 -18.33 2.26 2.31
CA ILE A 356 -18.76 2.59 0.94
C ILE A 356 -18.73 4.10 0.72
N LEU A 357 -19.23 4.88 1.69
CA LEU A 357 -19.22 6.34 1.60
C LEU A 357 -17.79 6.90 1.52
N ILE A 358 -16.86 6.38 2.32
CA ILE A 358 -15.45 6.77 2.25
C ILE A 358 -14.93 6.56 0.83
N TYR A 359 -15.13 5.37 0.27
CA TYR A 359 -14.70 5.04 -1.09
C TYR A 359 -15.32 5.96 -2.15
N GLU A 360 -16.65 6.08 -2.16
CA GLU A 360 -17.41 6.84 -3.17
C GLU A 360 -17.11 8.35 -3.13
N VAL A 361 -16.88 8.91 -1.94
CA VAL A 361 -16.67 10.35 -1.78
C VAL A 361 -15.21 10.75 -1.98
N GLN A 362 -14.26 9.97 -1.45
CA GLN A 362 -12.87 10.42 -1.24
C GLN A 362 -11.87 9.79 -2.22
N PHE A 363 -12.30 8.78 -2.99
CA PHE A 363 -11.44 8.07 -3.92
C PHE A 363 -11.97 8.07 -5.37
N PRO A 364 -12.28 9.24 -5.96
CA PRO A 364 -12.83 9.30 -7.31
C PRO A 364 -11.87 8.79 -8.39
N VAL A 365 -10.56 8.92 -8.19
CA VAL A 365 -9.55 8.39 -9.14
C VAL A 365 -9.46 6.87 -9.05
N LEU A 366 -9.52 6.31 -7.84
CA LEU A 366 -9.57 4.85 -7.66
C LEU A 366 -10.85 4.27 -8.29
N GLN A 367 -12.00 4.94 -8.12
CA GLN A 367 -13.26 4.58 -8.78
C GLN A 367 -13.11 4.59 -10.31
N GLN A 368 -12.59 5.68 -10.87
CA GLN A 368 -12.35 5.78 -12.31
C GLN A 368 -11.44 4.65 -12.82
N ASN A 369 -10.38 4.33 -12.06
CA ASN A 369 -9.47 3.26 -12.42
C ASN A 369 -10.15 1.89 -12.37
N GLU A 370 -10.88 1.57 -11.29
CA GLU A 370 -11.64 0.30 -11.16
C GLU A 370 -12.68 0.15 -12.28
N ASP A 371 -13.43 1.21 -12.58
CA ASP A 371 -14.50 1.20 -13.59
C ASP A 371 -14.00 0.94 -15.02
N ASP A 372 -12.71 1.13 -15.29
CA ASP A 372 -12.11 0.91 -16.61
C ASP A 372 -10.79 0.16 -16.52
N THR A 373 -10.70 -0.79 -15.58
CA THR A 373 -9.66 -1.83 -15.52
C THR A 373 -10.29 -3.19 -15.79
N TRP A 374 -9.78 -3.87 -16.81
CA TRP A 374 -10.31 -5.13 -17.33
C TRP A 374 -9.32 -6.26 -17.14
N TYR A 375 -9.82 -7.39 -16.65
CA TYR A 375 -9.05 -8.58 -16.33
C TYR A 375 -9.36 -9.71 -17.32
N ASP A 376 -8.35 -10.50 -17.68
CA ASP A 376 -8.54 -11.77 -18.40
C ASP A 376 -8.99 -12.89 -17.44
N ARG A 377 -9.25 -14.07 -18.02
CA ARG A 377 -9.60 -15.28 -17.26
C ARG A 377 -8.52 -15.76 -16.29
N LYS A 378 -7.29 -15.29 -16.43
CA LYS A 378 -6.16 -15.60 -15.54
C LYS A 378 -5.97 -14.53 -14.46
N GLY A 379 -6.74 -13.43 -14.49
CA GLY A 379 -6.64 -12.32 -13.56
C GLY A 379 -5.56 -11.28 -13.90
N ASN A 380 -4.99 -11.33 -15.10
CA ASN A 380 -4.06 -10.31 -15.59
C ASN A 380 -4.85 -9.09 -16.09
N ILE A 381 -4.30 -7.90 -15.89
CA ILE A 381 -4.87 -6.68 -16.46
C ILE A 381 -4.61 -6.68 -17.97
N VAL A 382 -5.69 -6.71 -18.76
CA VAL A 382 -5.67 -6.59 -20.22
C VAL A 382 -5.68 -5.14 -20.64
N PHE A 383 -6.39 -4.28 -19.90
CA PHE A 383 -6.45 -2.85 -20.13
C PHE A 383 -6.73 -2.12 -18.82
N THR A 384 -6.13 -0.93 -18.63
CA THR A 384 -6.46 -0.02 -17.53
C THR A 384 -6.32 1.43 -17.96
N CYS A 385 -7.19 2.31 -17.43
CA CYS A 385 -7.03 3.76 -17.58
C CYS A 385 -6.09 4.38 -16.52
N SER A 386 -5.55 3.58 -15.59
CA SER A 386 -4.71 4.08 -14.50
C SER A 386 -3.41 4.69 -15.02
N LYS A 387 -3.15 5.94 -14.64
CA LYS A 387 -1.86 6.61 -14.88
C LYS A 387 -0.70 6.00 -14.08
N GLY A 388 -1.01 5.27 -13.01
CA GLY A 388 -0.03 4.56 -12.21
C GLY A 388 0.52 3.34 -12.95
N LEU A 389 -0.25 2.76 -13.87
CA LEU A 389 0.07 1.50 -14.57
C LEU A 389 0.27 1.72 -16.07
N THR A 390 0.84 2.86 -16.46
CA THR A 390 1.12 3.18 -17.87
C THR A 390 2.13 2.20 -18.45
N GLY A 391 1.64 1.21 -19.20
CA GLY A 391 2.46 0.11 -19.75
C GLY A 391 1.94 -1.27 -19.40
N THR A 392 0.97 -1.38 -18.48
CA THR A 392 0.25 -2.63 -18.22
C THR A 392 -0.91 -2.78 -19.20
N GLY A 393 -1.00 -3.95 -19.84
CA GLY A 393 -2.08 -4.21 -20.79
C GLY A 393 -1.86 -3.57 -22.17
N VAL A 394 -2.88 -3.66 -23.01
CA VAL A 394 -2.94 -3.05 -24.33
C VAL A 394 -3.32 -1.56 -24.22
N ASP A 395 -3.08 -0.78 -25.28
CA ASP A 395 -3.59 0.59 -25.33
C ASP A 395 -5.10 0.66 -25.58
N ARG A 396 -5.70 1.85 -25.38
CA ARG A 396 -7.15 2.05 -25.54
C ARG A 396 -7.63 1.67 -26.93
N LYS A 397 -6.86 1.96 -27.99
CA LYS A 397 -7.28 1.68 -29.37
C LYS A 397 -7.41 0.17 -29.56
N THR A 398 -6.37 -0.57 -29.19
CA THR A 398 -6.33 -2.03 -29.25
C THR A 398 -7.42 -2.64 -28.36
N TRP A 399 -7.63 -2.08 -27.17
CA TRP A 399 -8.69 -2.53 -26.28
C TRP A 399 -10.08 -2.47 -26.94
N GLU A 400 -10.44 -1.37 -27.61
CA GLU A 400 -11.74 -1.26 -28.28
C GLU A 400 -11.91 -2.28 -29.42
N GLU A 401 -10.81 -2.73 -30.02
CA GLU A 401 -10.83 -3.78 -31.06
C GLU A 401 -11.05 -5.18 -30.46
N ILE A 402 -10.53 -5.46 -29.25
CA ILE A 402 -10.54 -6.81 -28.65
C ILE A 402 -11.57 -7.01 -27.53
N ARG A 403 -12.17 -5.94 -26.99
CA ARG A 403 -13.03 -6.01 -25.79
C ARG A 403 -14.25 -6.93 -25.88
N ASN A 404 -14.67 -7.29 -27.09
CA ASN A 404 -15.84 -8.13 -27.36
C ASN A 404 -15.46 -9.57 -27.77
N LEU A 405 -14.20 -9.98 -27.57
CA LEU A 405 -13.81 -11.38 -27.74
C LEU A 405 -14.62 -12.27 -26.80
N ASN A 406 -15.02 -13.43 -27.31
CA ASN A 406 -15.86 -14.41 -26.66
C ASN A 406 -15.02 -15.41 -25.85
N GLU A 407 -15.71 -16.21 -25.03
CA GLU A 407 -15.06 -17.26 -24.28
C GLU A 407 -14.28 -18.24 -25.18
N GLY A 408 -13.02 -18.48 -24.81
CA GLY A 408 -12.12 -19.37 -25.55
C GLY A 408 -11.30 -18.66 -26.64
N GLU A 409 -11.61 -17.42 -26.96
CA GLU A 409 -10.79 -16.59 -27.84
C GLU A 409 -9.60 -16.00 -27.06
N THR A 410 -8.48 -15.78 -27.77
CA THR A 410 -7.26 -15.22 -27.21
C THR A 410 -6.75 -14.05 -28.03
N TYR A 411 -5.98 -13.18 -27.39
CA TYR A 411 -5.26 -12.09 -28.06
C TYR A 411 -3.81 -12.07 -27.63
N THR A 412 -2.89 -12.10 -28.61
CA THR A 412 -1.46 -11.98 -28.37
C THR A 412 -1.03 -10.52 -28.51
N HIS A 413 -0.53 -9.95 -27.41
CA HIS A 413 0.06 -8.63 -27.36
C HIS A 413 1.58 -8.73 -27.31
N ILE A 414 2.28 -7.93 -28.13
CA ILE A 414 3.73 -7.75 -28.04
C ILE A 414 3.99 -6.44 -27.30
N ILE A 415 4.70 -6.52 -26.17
CA ILE A 415 5.03 -5.34 -25.37
C ILE A 415 5.95 -4.42 -26.17
N ASP A 416 5.56 -3.16 -26.32
CA ASP A 416 6.37 -2.16 -27.03
C ASP A 416 7.73 -1.95 -26.34
N PRO A 417 8.87 -2.21 -27.02
CA PRO A 417 10.20 -1.99 -26.47
C PRO A 417 10.50 -0.55 -26.04
N GLN A 418 9.76 0.44 -26.54
CA GLN A 418 9.89 1.84 -26.11
C GLN A 418 9.17 2.11 -24.78
N ARG A 419 8.17 1.27 -24.44
CA ARG A 419 7.36 1.43 -23.22
C ARG A 419 7.89 0.65 -22.03
N SER A 420 8.65 -0.43 -22.25
CA SER A 420 9.29 -1.20 -21.18
C SER A 420 10.67 -1.67 -21.61
N GLU A 421 11.70 -1.27 -20.86
CA GLU A 421 13.05 -1.81 -21.01
C GLU A 421 13.13 -3.25 -20.49
N LEU A 422 12.37 -3.59 -19.45
CA LEU A 422 12.39 -4.92 -18.84
C LEU A 422 11.73 -6.01 -19.69
N TYR A 423 10.61 -5.68 -20.36
CA TYR A 423 9.74 -6.66 -21.02
C TYR A 423 9.52 -6.37 -22.51
N GLY A 424 10.18 -5.36 -23.07
CA GLY A 424 10.09 -4.99 -24.48
C GLY A 424 10.29 -6.18 -25.42
N GLY A 425 9.36 -6.36 -26.36
CA GLY A 425 9.38 -7.42 -27.36
C GLY A 425 8.87 -8.78 -26.88
N MET A 426 8.51 -8.91 -25.59
CA MET A 426 7.90 -10.15 -25.09
C MET A 426 6.44 -10.26 -25.52
N GLU A 427 6.02 -11.49 -25.81
CA GLU A 427 4.62 -11.83 -26.05
C GLU A 427 3.86 -12.05 -24.74
N VAL A 428 2.62 -11.58 -24.70
CA VAL A 428 1.63 -11.80 -23.65
C VAL A 428 0.35 -12.26 -24.30
N VAL A 429 -0.20 -13.38 -23.84
CA VAL A 429 -1.46 -13.93 -24.35
C VAL A 429 -2.57 -13.69 -23.34
N TYR A 430 -3.59 -12.93 -23.74
CA TYR A 430 -4.80 -12.67 -22.95
C TYR A 430 -5.93 -13.59 -23.36
N GLU A 431 -6.70 -14.09 -22.39
CA GLU A 431 -7.80 -15.04 -22.59
C GLU A 431 -9.16 -14.40 -22.25
N ALA A 432 -10.07 -14.40 -23.22
CA ALA A 432 -11.42 -13.86 -23.10
C ALA A 432 -12.40 -14.88 -22.46
N PRO A 433 -13.51 -14.43 -21.83
CA PRO A 433 -14.01 -13.06 -21.80
C PRO A 433 -13.23 -12.17 -20.81
N PHE A 434 -13.30 -10.87 -21.05
CA PHE A 434 -12.68 -9.86 -20.18
C PHE A 434 -13.72 -9.27 -19.23
N GLU A 435 -13.34 -9.09 -17.96
CA GLU A 435 -14.26 -8.68 -16.91
C GLU A 435 -13.74 -7.48 -16.12
N ARG A 436 -14.67 -6.66 -15.64
CA ARG A 436 -14.40 -5.60 -14.65
C ARG A 436 -14.88 -6.04 -13.27
N CYS A 437 -14.31 -5.42 -12.25
CA CYS A 437 -14.76 -5.60 -10.88
C CYS A 437 -15.69 -4.45 -10.46
N ASP A 438 -16.57 -4.72 -9.50
CA ASP A 438 -17.37 -3.71 -8.81
C ASP A 438 -17.00 -3.75 -7.33
N ARG A 439 -16.18 -2.78 -6.91
CA ARG A 439 -15.68 -2.71 -5.53
C ARG A 439 -16.79 -2.59 -4.49
N VAL A 440 -17.91 -1.93 -4.80
CA VAL A 440 -19.01 -1.80 -3.85
C VAL A 440 -19.75 -3.13 -3.71
N ALA A 441 -19.95 -3.86 -4.80
CA ALA A 441 -20.48 -5.22 -4.75
C ALA A 441 -19.53 -6.17 -4.00
N ASP A 442 -18.23 -6.09 -4.26
CA ASP A 442 -17.24 -6.92 -3.57
C ASP A 442 -17.13 -6.55 -2.08
N TYR A 443 -17.26 -5.27 -1.69
CA TYR A 443 -17.38 -4.87 -0.28
C TYR A 443 -18.59 -5.49 0.41
N ARG A 444 -19.76 -5.52 -0.24
CA ARG A 444 -20.96 -6.18 0.32
C ARG A 444 -20.74 -7.67 0.52
N GLY A 445 -20.14 -8.34 -0.47
CA GLY A 445 -19.80 -9.77 -0.38
C GLY A 445 -18.81 -10.05 0.74
N ALA A 446 -17.70 -9.33 0.76
CA ALA A 446 -16.68 -9.43 1.80
C ALA A 446 -17.25 -9.12 3.20
N TRP A 447 -18.09 -8.10 3.32
CA TRP A 447 -18.74 -7.76 4.59
C TRP A 447 -19.63 -8.89 5.08
N GLY A 448 -20.47 -9.46 4.20
CA GLY A 448 -21.33 -10.59 4.53
C GLY A 448 -20.53 -11.82 4.99
N TRP A 449 -19.42 -12.11 4.32
CA TRP A 449 -18.50 -13.20 4.67
C TRP A 449 -17.88 -13.00 6.06
N PHE A 450 -17.22 -11.87 6.29
CA PHE A 450 -16.51 -11.62 7.54
C PHE A 450 -17.44 -11.42 8.74
N CYS A 451 -18.67 -10.94 8.53
CA CYS A 451 -19.70 -10.92 9.58
C CYS A 451 -20.10 -12.31 10.08
N GLN A 452 -19.95 -13.36 9.27
CA GLN A 452 -20.21 -14.74 9.70
C GLN A 452 -19.01 -15.36 10.41
N LEU A 453 -17.80 -14.89 10.07
CA LEU A 453 -16.55 -15.38 10.62
C LEU A 453 -16.24 -14.81 12.03
N PHE A 454 -16.62 -13.54 12.28
CA PHE A 454 -16.29 -12.78 13.49
C PHE A 454 -17.45 -12.61 14.47
#